data_AF-A0A3P7JBR0-F1
#
_entry.id   AF-A0A3P7JBR0-F1
#
_cell.length_a   1.000
_cell.length_b   1.000
_cell.length_c   1.000
_cell.angle_alpha   90.00
_cell.angle_beta   90.00
_cell.angle_gamma   90.00
#
_symmetry.space_group_name_H-M   'P 1'
#
loop_
_entity.id
_entity.type
_entity.pdbx_description
1 polymer ?
#
loop_
_entity_poly.entity_id
_entity_poly.type
_entity_poly.pdbx_seq_one_letter_code
_entity_poly.pdbx_strand_id
1 'polypeptide(L)'
;MPDSPYTLAYPGSLVDFLRQEDSVKKFGKTSIELNSVLKSINDRELRDDPEIEQRLRAENEHCKMSGAIGLDRSNFKTSYSAELCPDFHKYYERYTAFVKEYFDMTPDDEKLLPRCRQWHQEGQLRGLSKLENESKMNIRIPDSDYAEILKGYFPHIQKIASLSTPEYGAAIAALLSNKLDTVNAHPYLHLAAAAYWRQNGDLGEALSCYRTAVVYAEKAVLSGEESAQVSLDAIHIAAATLFNKADLPGSAMAILEHSFAEDDATTRSPCVFLKAQAALADAAYLKLDASKAQGIEVEQENLDHLVSEKLRFNDIYGDQVNIFNN
;
A
#
# COMPACT_ATOMS: atom_id res chain seq x y z
N MET A 1 44.57 -8.15 -12.20
CA MET A 1 44.07 -9.15 -11.24
C MET A 1 44.42 -10.54 -11.76
N PRO A 2 44.92 -11.48 -10.94
CA PRO A 2 45.39 -12.79 -11.42
C PRO A 2 44.28 -13.82 -11.67
N ASP A 3 43.04 -13.53 -11.28
CA ASP A 3 41.92 -14.49 -11.32
C ASP A 3 41.08 -14.39 -12.60
N SER A 4 41.72 -14.15 -13.75
CA SER A 4 41.04 -14.30 -15.04
C SER A 4 41.15 -15.75 -15.52
N PRO A 5 40.06 -16.36 -16.03
CA PRO A 5 40.06 -17.74 -16.55
C PRO A 5 40.95 -17.92 -17.80
N TYR A 6 41.44 -16.82 -18.38
CA TYR A 6 42.41 -16.81 -19.48
C TYR A 6 43.86 -16.63 -19.00
N THR A 7 44.08 -16.49 -17.69
CA THR A 7 45.40 -16.32 -17.09
C THR A 7 45.88 -17.67 -16.58
N LEU A 8 46.93 -18.22 -17.21
CA LEU A 8 47.55 -19.47 -16.78
C LEU A 8 48.24 -19.24 -15.42
N ALA A 9 47.60 -19.68 -14.33
CA ALA A 9 48.30 -19.85 -13.07
C ALA A 9 49.44 -20.86 -13.26
N TYR A 10 50.65 -20.53 -12.82
CA TYR A 10 51.79 -21.45 -12.86
C TYR A 10 51.46 -22.66 -11.97
N PRO A 11 51.16 -23.86 -12.51
CA PRO A 11 50.66 -24.95 -11.70
C PRO A 11 51.81 -25.53 -10.89
N GLY A 12 51.76 -25.42 -9.57
CA GLY A 12 52.75 -26.00 -8.66
C GLY A 12 52.73 -27.53 -8.61
N SER A 13 51.73 -28.18 -9.22
CA SER A 13 51.63 -29.64 -9.31
C SER A 13 50.83 -30.10 -10.55
N LEU A 14 51.07 -31.34 -10.99
CA LEU A 14 50.35 -31.98 -12.10
C LEU A 14 48.84 -32.13 -11.81
N VAL A 15 48.46 -32.28 -10.54
CA VAL A 15 47.06 -32.39 -10.12
C VAL A 15 46.33 -31.07 -10.28
N ASP A 16 47.00 -29.95 -10.03
CA ASP A 16 46.44 -28.62 -10.20
C ASP A 16 46.25 -28.28 -11.68
N PHE A 17 47.19 -28.68 -12.53
CA PHE A 17 47.06 -28.54 -13.99
C PHE A 17 45.85 -29.33 -14.53
N LEU A 18 45.66 -30.58 -14.11
CA LEU A 18 44.52 -31.41 -14.54
C LEU A 18 43.18 -30.83 -14.06
N ARG A 19 43.11 -30.31 -12.83
CA ARG A 19 41.91 -29.63 -12.32
C ARG A 19 41.58 -28.35 -13.08
N GLN A 20 42.61 -27.62 -13.53
CA GLN A 20 42.45 -26.42 -14.33
C GLN A 20 41.92 -26.77 -15.74
N GLU A 21 42.44 -27.84 -16.36
CA GLU A 21 41.94 -28.34 -17.64
C GLU A 21 40.47 -28.77 -17.56
N ASP A 22 40.08 -29.49 -16.50
CA ASP A 22 38.68 -29.88 -16.27
C ASP A 22 37.77 -28.67 -16.03
N SER A 23 38.26 -27.63 -15.35
CA SER A 23 37.52 -26.38 -15.13
C SER A 23 37.28 -25.62 -16.43
N VAL A 24 38.28 -25.56 -17.32
CA VAL A 24 38.16 -24.95 -18.66
C VAL A 24 37.18 -25.75 -19.54
N LYS A 25 37.23 -27.08 -19.51
CA LYS A 25 36.26 -27.93 -20.21
C LYS A 25 34.84 -27.73 -19.70
N LYS A 26 34.66 -27.57 -18.39
CA LYS A 26 33.35 -27.30 -17.76
C LYS A 26 32.81 -25.93 -18.17
N PHE A 27 33.64 -24.88 -18.16
CA PHE A 27 33.28 -23.56 -18.69
C PHE A 27 32.91 -23.59 -20.17
N GLY A 28 33.66 -24.33 -20.99
CA GLY A 28 33.35 -24.52 -22.41
C GLY A 28 31.98 -25.17 -22.63
N LYS A 29 31.63 -26.20 -21.84
CA LYS A 29 30.29 -26.81 -21.89
C LYS A 29 29.19 -25.84 -21.46
N THR A 30 29.38 -25.11 -20.37
CA THR A 30 28.40 -24.12 -19.89
C THR A 30 28.21 -22.97 -20.88
N SER A 31 29.27 -22.53 -21.56
CA SER A 31 29.18 -21.50 -22.61
C SER A 31 28.39 -21.98 -23.83
N ILE A 32 28.56 -23.24 -24.24
CA ILE A 32 27.78 -23.86 -25.33
C ILE A 32 26.30 -23.96 -24.93
N GLU A 33 26.00 -24.38 -23.70
CA GLU A 33 24.63 -24.44 -23.18
C GLU A 33 23.99 -23.05 -23.12
N LEU A 34 24.72 -22.04 -22.61
CA LEU A 34 24.24 -20.66 -22.54
C LEU A 34 23.95 -20.09 -23.93
N ASN A 35 24.85 -20.33 -24.90
CA ASN A 35 24.64 -19.91 -26.29
C ASN A 35 23.46 -20.64 -26.95
N SER A 36 23.23 -21.91 -26.63
CA SER A 36 22.06 -22.65 -27.11
C SER A 36 20.76 -22.09 -26.52
N VAL A 37 20.76 -21.73 -25.24
CA VAL A 37 19.60 -21.10 -24.56
C VAL A 37 19.33 -19.71 -25.13
N LEU A 38 20.35 -18.88 -25.27
CA LEU A 38 20.26 -17.54 -25.89
C LEU A 38 19.73 -17.62 -27.32
N LYS A 39 20.21 -18.58 -28.12
CA LYS A 39 19.68 -18.81 -29.46
C LYS A 39 18.20 -19.21 -29.42
N SER A 40 17.81 -20.10 -28.51
CA SER A 40 16.41 -20.48 -28.34
C SER A 40 15.53 -19.33 -27.86
N ILE A 41 16.05 -18.39 -27.07
CA ILE A 41 15.33 -17.19 -26.62
C ILE A 41 15.15 -16.25 -27.80
N ASN A 42 16.22 -15.92 -28.52
CA ASN A 42 16.15 -15.06 -29.72
C ASN A 42 15.23 -15.65 -30.80
N ASP A 43 15.29 -16.96 -31.04
CA ASP A 43 14.39 -17.62 -32.00
C ASP A 43 12.93 -17.59 -31.53
N ARG A 44 12.64 -17.49 -30.23
CA ARG A 44 11.29 -17.32 -29.69
C ARG A 44 10.84 -15.86 -29.78
N GLU A 45 11.69 -14.90 -29.42
CA GLU A 45 11.41 -13.46 -29.60
C GLU A 45 11.17 -13.08 -31.06
N LEU A 46 11.89 -13.69 -32.01
CA LEU A 46 11.67 -13.48 -33.45
C LEU A 46 10.36 -14.12 -33.97
N ARG A 47 9.78 -15.07 -33.23
CA ARG A 47 8.51 -15.72 -33.55
C ARG A 47 7.33 -15.12 -32.80
N ASP A 48 7.60 -14.46 -31.68
CA ASP A 48 6.61 -13.70 -30.96
C ASP A 48 6.22 -12.50 -31.83
N ASP A 49 4.92 -12.35 -32.01
CA ASP A 49 4.41 -11.26 -32.81
C ASP A 49 4.55 -9.95 -32.01
N PRO A 50 5.38 -9.00 -32.48
CA PRO A 50 5.73 -7.80 -31.72
C PRO A 50 4.51 -6.89 -31.49
N GLU A 51 3.43 -7.10 -32.24
CA GLU A 51 2.20 -6.33 -32.17
C GLU A 51 1.07 -7.11 -31.46
N ILE A 52 1.33 -8.30 -30.92
CA ILE A 52 0.28 -9.11 -30.25
C ILE A 52 -0.32 -8.38 -29.06
N GLU A 53 0.51 -7.71 -28.25
CA GLU A 53 0.05 -6.85 -27.15
C GLU A 53 -0.78 -5.66 -27.66
N GLN A 54 -0.36 -5.04 -28.76
CA GLN A 54 -1.09 -3.92 -29.35
C GLN A 54 -2.43 -4.35 -29.95
N ARG A 55 -2.49 -5.49 -30.65
CA ARG A 55 -3.75 -6.06 -31.17
C ARG A 55 -4.67 -6.50 -30.05
N LEU A 56 -4.15 -7.16 -29.00
CA LEU A 56 -4.95 -7.49 -27.82
C LEU A 56 -5.54 -6.24 -27.17
N ARG A 57 -4.76 -5.14 -27.06
CA ARG A 57 -5.26 -3.84 -26.58
C ARG A 57 -6.29 -3.21 -27.52
N ALA A 58 -6.14 -3.37 -28.83
CA ALA A 58 -7.00 -2.78 -29.86
C ALA A 58 -8.27 -3.59 -30.18
N GLU A 59 -8.30 -4.89 -29.89
CA GLU A 59 -9.43 -5.78 -30.21
C GLU A 59 -10.27 -6.12 -28.98
N ASN A 60 -9.65 -6.28 -27.80
CA ASN A 60 -10.35 -6.70 -26.59
C ASN A 60 -11.03 -5.49 -25.91
N GLU A 61 -12.37 -5.52 -25.79
CA GLU A 61 -13.16 -4.49 -25.10
C GLU A 61 -12.70 -4.25 -23.65
N HIS A 62 -12.29 -5.32 -22.94
CA HIS A 62 -11.75 -5.17 -21.59
C HIS A 62 -10.42 -4.42 -21.57
N CYS A 63 -9.57 -4.62 -22.59
CA CYS A 63 -8.31 -3.88 -22.70
C CYS A 63 -8.54 -2.42 -23.13
N LYS A 64 -9.53 -2.14 -23.99
CA LYS A 64 -9.96 -0.77 -24.33
C LYS A 64 -10.47 -0.01 -23.11
N MET A 65 -11.27 -0.65 -22.26
CA MET A 65 -11.71 -0.08 -20.99
C MET A 65 -10.54 0.09 -20.01
N SER A 66 -9.60 -0.86 -19.95
CA SER A 66 -8.41 -0.75 -19.10
C SER A 66 -7.47 0.38 -19.52
N GLY A 67 -7.34 0.65 -20.83
CA GLY A 67 -6.52 1.74 -21.37
C GLY A 67 -7.10 3.13 -21.09
N ALA A 68 -8.38 3.22 -20.73
CA ALA A 68 -9.02 4.46 -20.25
C ALA A 68 -8.80 4.69 -18.74
N ILE A 69 -8.39 3.67 -17.99
CA ILE A 69 -7.98 3.81 -16.59
C ILE A 69 -6.52 4.24 -16.61
N GLY A 70 -6.26 5.52 -16.32
CA GLY A 70 -4.89 6.00 -16.17
C GLY A 70 -4.16 5.16 -15.13
N LEU A 71 -3.13 4.42 -15.55
CA LEU A 71 -2.28 3.59 -14.68
C LEU A 71 -1.31 4.43 -13.81
N ASP A 72 -1.67 5.68 -13.54
CA ASP A 72 -0.90 6.54 -12.65
C ASP A 72 -0.97 5.97 -11.23
N ARG A 73 0.20 5.77 -10.62
CA ARG A 73 0.34 5.30 -9.24
C ARG A 73 -0.53 6.12 -8.27
N SER A 74 -0.71 7.42 -8.51
CA SER A 74 -1.56 8.27 -7.66
C SER A 74 -3.02 7.83 -7.61
N ASN A 75 -3.54 7.23 -8.69
CA ASN A 75 -4.95 6.81 -8.78
C ASN A 75 -5.26 5.62 -7.88
N PHE A 76 -4.25 4.80 -7.56
CA PHE A 76 -4.36 3.64 -6.68
C PHE A 76 -4.07 3.98 -5.21
N LYS A 77 -3.74 5.24 -4.92
CA LYS A 77 -3.64 5.78 -3.56
C LYS A 77 -4.98 6.33 -3.05
N THR A 78 -6.07 6.13 -3.80
CA THR A 78 -7.39 6.70 -3.51
C THR A 78 -8.15 5.91 -2.46
N SER A 79 -9.16 6.54 -1.86
CA SER A 79 -9.89 6.05 -0.69
C SER A 79 -11.27 5.51 -1.06
N TYR A 80 -11.34 4.29 -1.61
CA TYR A 80 -12.62 3.58 -1.67
C TYR A 80 -12.91 2.91 -0.34
N SER A 81 -13.26 3.72 0.64
CA SER A 81 -13.47 3.26 2.01
C SER A 81 -14.88 2.67 2.21
N ALA A 82 -15.05 1.80 3.20
CA ALA A 82 -16.34 1.12 3.47
C ALA A 82 -17.39 2.05 4.10
N GLU A 83 -16.97 3.23 4.55
CA GLU A 83 -17.83 4.33 5.00
C GLU A 83 -18.87 4.74 3.94
N LEU A 84 -18.61 4.45 2.66
CA LEU A 84 -19.55 4.70 1.55
C LEU A 84 -20.66 3.65 1.42
N CYS A 85 -20.62 2.56 2.20
CA CYS A 85 -21.60 1.49 2.10
C CYS A 85 -22.93 1.84 2.79
N PRO A 86 -24.09 1.47 2.22
CA PRO A 86 -25.39 1.78 2.82
C PRO A 86 -25.58 1.25 4.25
N ASP A 87 -25.08 0.04 4.53
CA ASP A 87 -25.19 -0.56 5.87
C ASP A 87 -24.39 0.23 6.90
N PHE A 88 -23.23 0.78 6.50
CA PHE A 88 -22.45 1.67 7.34
C PHE A 88 -23.28 2.90 7.73
N HIS A 89 -23.85 3.59 6.74
CA HIS A 89 -24.67 4.79 6.99
C HIS A 89 -25.89 4.49 7.87
N LYS A 90 -26.58 3.35 7.66
CA LYS A 90 -27.73 2.96 8.49
C LYS A 90 -27.40 2.88 9.98
N TYR A 91 -26.29 2.24 10.36
CA TYR A 91 -25.91 2.10 11.77
C TYR A 91 -25.22 3.35 12.31
N TYR A 92 -24.45 4.03 11.48
CA TYR A 92 -23.84 5.32 11.80
C TYR A 92 -24.90 6.38 12.12
N GLU A 93 -25.96 6.50 11.32
CA GLU A 93 -27.06 7.44 11.55
C GLU A 93 -27.74 7.22 12.90
N ARG A 94 -27.99 5.95 13.29
CA ARG A 94 -28.53 5.61 14.62
C ARG A 94 -27.65 6.16 15.75
N TYR A 95 -26.33 5.98 15.63
CA TYR A 95 -25.38 6.51 16.60
C TYR A 95 -25.41 8.05 16.63
N THR A 96 -25.36 8.71 15.46
CA THR A 96 -25.40 10.18 15.40
C THR A 96 -26.69 10.78 15.94
N ALA A 97 -27.83 10.10 15.78
CA ALA A 97 -29.09 10.52 16.35
C ALA A 97 -29.07 10.41 17.88
N PHE A 98 -28.45 9.35 18.43
CA PHE A 98 -28.27 9.18 19.87
C PHE A 98 -27.36 10.25 20.48
N VAL A 99 -26.21 10.54 19.86
CA VAL A 99 -25.28 11.56 20.40
C VAL A 99 -25.68 13.00 20.09
N LYS A 100 -26.81 13.22 19.42
CA LYS A 100 -27.25 14.54 18.98
C LYS A 100 -27.34 15.57 20.10
N GLU A 101 -27.87 15.15 21.24
CA GLU A 101 -28.07 16.00 22.42
C GLU A 101 -26.76 16.44 23.08
N TYR A 102 -25.64 15.83 22.69
CA TYR A 102 -24.31 16.15 23.20
C TYR A 102 -23.53 17.10 22.27
N PHE A 103 -24.04 17.42 21.08
CA PHE A 103 -23.39 18.38 20.15
C PHE A 103 -23.58 19.83 20.54
N ASP A 104 -24.68 20.16 21.23
CA ASP A 104 -24.98 21.54 21.67
C ASP A 104 -24.19 21.93 22.93
N MET A 105 -23.38 21.01 23.49
CA MET A 105 -22.36 21.34 24.46
C MET A 105 -21.20 21.99 23.71
N THR A 106 -21.25 23.32 23.56
CA THR A 106 -20.16 24.12 22.99
C THR A 106 -18.83 23.67 23.58
N PRO A 107 -17.82 23.33 22.76
CA PRO A 107 -16.53 22.91 23.28
C PRO A 107 -15.91 24.04 24.12
N ASP A 108 -15.47 23.72 25.34
CA ASP A 108 -14.81 24.69 26.24
C ASP A 108 -13.53 25.28 25.61
N ASP A 109 -12.95 24.60 24.62
CA ASP A 109 -11.81 25.04 23.82
C ASP A 109 -12.03 24.67 22.33
N GLU A 110 -12.27 25.68 21.48
CA GLU A 110 -12.42 25.54 20.02
C GLU A 110 -11.15 25.02 19.32
N LYS A 111 -10.01 24.98 20.02
CA LYS A 111 -8.74 24.43 19.51
C LYS A 111 -8.51 22.97 19.91
N LEU A 112 -9.44 22.35 20.64
CA LEU A 112 -9.31 20.95 21.01
C LEU A 112 -9.36 20.08 19.76
N LEU A 113 -8.34 19.23 19.59
CA LEU A 113 -8.22 18.35 18.43
C LEU A 113 -8.66 16.92 18.79
N PRO A 114 -9.31 16.18 17.87
CA PRO A 114 -9.89 14.85 18.16
C PRO A 114 -8.82 13.74 18.17
N ARG A 115 -7.87 13.82 19.11
CA ARG A 115 -6.77 12.86 19.25
C ARG A 115 -7.24 11.63 20.03
N CYS A 116 -7.64 10.56 19.35
CA CYS A 116 -8.23 9.39 20.01
C CYS A 116 -7.34 8.79 21.12
N ARG A 117 -6.03 8.65 20.89
CA ARG A 117 -5.06 8.16 21.89
C ARG A 117 -4.93 9.01 23.15
N GLN A 118 -5.44 10.23 23.15
CA GLN A 118 -5.44 11.08 24.34
C GLN A 118 -6.37 10.55 25.43
N TRP A 119 -7.48 9.91 25.03
CA TRP A 119 -8.51 9.41 25.95
C TRP A 119 -8.67 7.89 25.91
N HIS A 120 -8.21 7.24 24.85
CA HIS A 120 -8.47 5.83 24.58
C HIS A 120 -7.19 5.03 24.32
N GLN A 121 -7.21 3.74 24.64
CA GLN A 121 -6.10 2.84 24.40
C GLN A 121 -6.09 2.34 22.96
N GLU A 122 -4.93 2.39 22.30
CA GLU A 122 -4.75 1.81 20.97
C GLU A 122 -4.71 0.27 21.04
N GLY A 123 -5.47 -0.37 20.15
CA GLY A 123 -5.41 -1.80 19.89
C GLY A 123 -4.46 -2.15 18.75
N GLN A 124 -4.49 -3.43 18.36
CA GLN A 124 -3.71 -3.96 17.25
C GLN A 124 -4.62 -4.21 16.05
N LEU A 125 -4.21 -3.75 14.87
CA LEU A 125 -4.84 -4.14 13.62
C LEU A 125 -4.37 -5.56 13.30
N ARG A 126 -5.31 -6.48 13.18
CA ARG A 126 -5.01 -7.87 12.83
C ARG A 126 -4.44 -7.96 11.41
N GLY A 127 -3.66 -9.00 11.17
CA GLY A 127 -2.90 -9.18 9.91
C GLY A 127 -1.53 -8.48 9.93
N LEU A 128 -1.38 -7.36 10.64
CA LEU A 128 -0.07 -6.71 10.79
C LEU A 128 0.82 -7.43 11.80
N SER A 129 2.13 -7.42 11.55
CA SER A 129 3.12 -7.85 12.56
C SER A 129 3.14 -6.91 13.76
N LYS A 130 3.74 -7.36 14.88
CA LYS A 130 3.93 -6.52 16.07
C LYS A 130 4.70 -5.23 15.74
N LEU A 131 5.76 -5.34 14.95
CA LEU A 131 6.58 -4.20 14.54
C LEU A 131 5.76 -3.18 13.71
N GLU A 132 4.94 -3.65 12.78
CA GLU A 132 4.08 -2.78 11.97
C GLU A 132 2.99 -2.10 12.80
N ASN A 133 2.42 -2.81 13.77
CA ASN A 133 1.47 -2.24 14.73
C ASN A 133 2.12 -1.21 15.67
N GLU A 134 3.41 -1.32 15.96
CA GLU A 134 4.14 -0.35 16.79
C GLU A 134 4.72 0.82 15.97
N SER A 135 4.78 0.67 14.65
CA SER A 135 5.26 1.71 13.75
C SER A 135 4.39 2.96 13.82
N LYS A 136 5.06 4.13 13.85
CA LYS A 136 4.43 5.44 13.77
C LYS A 136 4.46 5.91 12.33
N MET A 137 3.29 6.20 11.79
CA MET A 137 3.15 6.83 10.49
C MET A 137 3.28 8.36 10.64
N ASN A 138 4.32 8.95 10.06
CA ASN A 138 4.53 10.40 10.05
C ASN A 138 4.36 10.94 8.63
N ILE A 139 3.16 10.82 8.08
CA ILE A 139 2.84 11.25 6.71
C ILE A 139 1.78 12.35 6.78
N ARG A 140 2.05 13.45 6.08
CA ARG A 140 1.18 14.64 6.00
C ARG A 140 0.65 14.82 4.58
N ILE A 141 -0.27 13.96 4.17
CA ILE A 141 -0.86 13.98 2.82
C ILE A 141 -2.38 14.04 2.97
N PRO A 142 -3.02 15.20 2.71
CA PRO A 142 -4.46 15.34 2.72
C PRO A 142 -5.15 14.34 1.80
N ASP A 143 -6.30 13.84 2.26
CA ASP A 143 -7.19 13.00 1.49
C ASP A 143 -8.47 13.77 1.17
N SER A 144 -8.51 14.42 0.01
CA SER A 144 -9.61 15.31 -0.37
C SER A 144 -10.96 14.60 -0.42
N ASP A 145 -10.97 13.31 -0.77
CA ASP A 145 -12.18 12.50 -0.86
C ASP A 145 -12.87 12.36 0.51
N TYR A 146 -12.11 12.42 1.60
CA TYR A 146 -12.66 12.39 2.95
C TYR A 146 -13.45 13.65 3.31
N ALA A 147 -13.33 14.75 2.55
CA ALA A 147 -14.20 15.92 2.73
C ALA A 147 -15.67 15.59 2.40
N GLU A 148 -15.92 14.81 1.35
CA GLU A 148 -17.27 14.36 0.99
C GLU A 148 -17.79 13.30 1.96
N ILE A 149 -16.90 12.40 2.41
CA ILE A 149 -17.24 11.41 3.44
C ILE A 149 -17.66 12.14 4.72
N LEU A 150 -16.88 13.12 5.17
CA LEU A 150 -17.19 13.92 6.35
C LEU A 150 -18.49 14.73 6.22
N LYS A 151 -18.93 15.06 5.01
CA LYS A 151 -20.29 15.61 4.81
C LYS A 151 -21.39 14.65 5.26
N GLY A 152 -21.16 13.34 5.13
CA GLY A 152 -22.04 12.32 5.68
C GLY A 152 -21.92 12.16 7.19
N TYR A 153 -20.76 12.49 7.76
CA TYR A 153 -20.52 12.41 9.20
C TYR A 153 -21.12 13.62 9.94
N PHE A 154 -22.07 13.34 10.83
CA PHE A 154 -22.69 14.31 11.74
C PHE A 154 -23.30 15.53 11.03
N PRO A 155 -24.38 15.35 10.25
CA PRO A 155 -25.02 16.43 9.50
C PRO A 155 -25.55 17.58 10.38
N HIS A 156 -25.72 17.35 11.68
CA HIS A 156 -26.11 18.39 12.64
C HIS A 156 -24.95 19.33 12.99
N ILE A 157 -23.71 18.82 13.12
CA ILE A 157 -22.52 19.65 13.40
C ILE A 157 -22.22 20.55 12.21
N GLN A 158 -22.42 20.08 10.98
CA GLN A 158 -22.25 20.88 9.75
C GLN A 158 -23.12 22.14 9.68
N LYS A 159 -24.27 22.13 10.38
CA LYS A 159 -25.14 23.32 10.45
C LYS A 159 -24.52 24.42 11.33
N ILE A 160 -23.55 24.06 12.17
CA ILE A 160 -22.97 24.90 13.21
C ILE A 160 -21.51 25.27 12.86
N ALA A 161 -20.76 24.34 12.24
CA ALA A 161 -19.36 24.52 11.88
C ALA A 161 -19.04 23.92 10.50
N SER A 162 -18.17 24.58 9.72
CA SER A 162 -17.71 24.02 8.43
C SER A 162 -16.76 22.83 8.67
N LEU A 163 -16.82 21.79 7.82
CA LEU A 163 -16.11 20.51 8.00
C LEU A 163 -14.59 20.60 8.14
N SER A 164 -14.00 21.67 7.60
CA SER A 164 -12.56 21.94 7.66
C SER A 164 -12.16 22.89 8.80
N THR A 165 -13.10 23.26 9.67
CA THR A 165 -12.86 24.18 10.78
C THR A 165 -12.36 23.45 12.03
N PRO A 166 -11.54 24.12 12.86
CA PRO A 166 -11.18 23.62 14.19
C PRO A 166 -12.40 23.27 15.06
N GLU A 167 -13.52 23.99 14.89
CA GLU A 167 -14.78 23.79 15.61
C GLU A 167 -15.38 22.39 15.38
N TYR A 168 -15.34 21.88 14.14
CA TYR A 168 -15.80 20.52 13.84
C TYR A 168 -14.93 19.47 14.57
N GLY A 169 -13.61 19.67 14.56
CA GLY A 169 -12.66 18.84 15.30
C GLY A 169 -12.89 18.88 16.81
N ALA A 170 -13.18 20.06 17.35
CA ALA A 170 -13.46 20.28 18.77
C ALA A 170 -14.76 19.60 19.22
N ALA A 171 -15.80 19.59 18.38
CA ALA A 171 -17.03 18.85 18.65
C ALA A 171 -16.79 17.33 18.74
N ILE A 172 -16.01 16.76 17.82
CA ILE A 172 -15.61 15.34 17.88
C ILE A 172 -14.76 15.08 19.14
N ALA A 173 -13.84 15.98 19.47
CA ALA A 173 -13.01 15.86 20.66
C ALA A 173 -13.83 15.92 21.96
N ALA A 174 -14.86 16.75 22.02
CA ALA A 174 -15.78 16.81 23.15
C ALA A 174 -16.50 15.48 23.36
N LEU A 175 -16.95 14.82 22.28
CA LEU A 175 -17.53 13.48 22.37
C LEU A 175 -16.51 12.42 22.81
N LEU A 176 -15.28 12.44 22.27
CA LEU A 176 -14.21 11.51 22.66
C LEU A 176 -13.82 11.67 24.14
N SER A 177 -13.89 12.88 24.67
CA SER A 177 -13.58 13.18 26.07
C SER A 177 -14.77 13.02 27.03
N ASN A 178 -15.94 12.63 26.52
CA ASN A 178 -17.17 12.54 27.31
C ASN A 178 -17.02 11.52 28.45
N LYS A 179 -17.70 11.73 29.58
CA LYS A 179 -17.62 10.82 30.74
C LYS A 179 -18.44 9.53 30.58
N LEU A 180 -19.39 9.51 29.64
CA LEU A 180 -20.23 8.35 29.37
C LEU A 180 -19.58 7.46 28.33
N ASP A 181 -19.30 6.21 28.70
CA ASP A 181 -18.72 5.21 27.79
C ASP A 181 -19.61 4.95 26.57
N THR A 182 -20.93 5.05 26.71
CA THR A 182 -21.87 4.91 25.59
C THR A 182 -21.73 6.00 24.53
N VAL A 183 -21.09 7.12 24.88
CA VAL A 183 -20.76 8.23 23.97
C VAL A 183 -19.31 8.13 23.50
N ASN A 184 -18.35 8.06 24.43
CA ASN A 184 -16.93 8.16 24.08
C ASN A 184 -16.37 6.89 23.42
N ALA A 185 -16.89 5.70 23.75
CA ALA A 185 -16.28 4.41 23.41
C ALA A 185 -17.02 3.72 22.25
N HIS A 186 -17.42 4.51 21.25
CA HIS A 186 -18.19 4.02 20.11
C HIS A 186 -17.35 3.98 18.82
N PRO A 187 -17.21 2.85 18.11
CA PRO A 187 -16.29 2.73 16.97
C PRO A 187 -16.55 3.76 15.86
N TYR A 188 -17.81 4.08 15.57
CA TYR A 188 -18.19 5.14 14.62
C TYR A 188 -17.67 6.54 14.97
N LEU A 189 -17.54 6.89 16.26
CA LEU A 189 -16.94 8.17 16.67
C LEU A 189 -15.47 8.24 16.31
N HIS A 190 -14.74 7.14 16.56
CA HIS A 190 -13.33 7.04 16.23
C HIS A 190 -13.09 7.04 14.70
N LEU A 191 -13.99 6.42 13.93
CA LEU A 191 -13.98 6.51 12.47
C LEU A 191 -14.19 7.96 11.99
N ALA A 192 -15.10 8.72 12.61
CA ALA A 192 -15.30 10.13 12.31
C ALA A 192 -14.05 10.98 12.62
N ALA A 193 -13.41 10.72 13.76
CA ALA A 193 -12.15 11.36 14.13
C ALA A 193 -11.02 11.01 13.14
N ALA A 194 -10.93 9.75 12.72
CA ALA A 194 -9.97 9.33 11.70
C ALA A 194 -10.21 10.01 10.35
N ALA A 195 -11.47 10.12 9.93
CA ALA A 195 -11.88 10.84 8.72
C ALA A 195 -11.45 12.32 8.76
N TYR A 196 -11.64 13.00 9.90
CA TYR A 196 -11.15 14.37 10.12
C TYR A 196 -9.63 14.47 9.92
N TRP A 197 -8.87 13.55 10.50
CA TRP A 197 -7.41 13.55 10.35
C TRP A 197 -6.95 13.21 8.93
N ARG A 198 -7.63 12.30 8.23
CA ARG A 198 -7.34 12.01 6.81
C ARG A 198 -7.59 13.22 5.92
N GLN A 199 -8.70 13.94 6.11
CA GLN A 199 -8.96 15.18 5.37
C GLN A 199 -7.85 16.21 5.61
N ASN A 200 -7.42 16.39 6.86
CA ASN A 200 -6.37 17.34 7.23
C ASN A 200 -4.94 16.83 6.92
N GLY A 201 -4.83 15.56 6.52
CA GLY A 201 -3.61 14.92 6.06
C GLY A 201 -2.74 14.28 7.13
N ASP A 202 -3.09 14.35 8.41
CA ASP A 202 -2.32 13.68 9.47
C ASP A 202 -2.68 12.19 9.54
N LEU A 203 -2.05 11.39 8.69
CA LEU A 203 -2.34 9.96 8.61
C LEU A 203 -1.92 9.20 9.89
N GLY A 204 -1.01 9.77 10.68
CA GLY A 204 -0.59 9.18 11.95
C GLY A 204 -1.68 9.24 13.01
N GLU A 205 -2.32 10.40 13.17
CA GLU A 205 -3.47 10.54 14.07
C GLU A 205 -4.69 9.76 13.55
N ALA A 206 -4.90 9.70 12.23
CA ALA A 206 -5.95 8.87 11.65
C ALA A 206 -5.75 7.37 11.96
N LEU A 207 -4.52 6.86 11.80
CA LEU A 207 -4.18 5.48 12.13
C LEU A 207 -4.37 5.18 13.62
N SER A 208 -3.98 6.11 14.50
CA SER A 208 -4.22 6.02 15.94
C SER A 208 -5.72 5.87 16.24
N CYS A 209 -6.55 6.70 15.59
CA CYS A 209 -7.99 6.60 15.72
C CYS A 209 -8.55 5.24 15.24
N TYR A 210 -8.09 4.70 14.11
CA TYR A 210 -8.47 3.34 13.68
C TYR A 210 -8.05 2.27 14.69
N ARG A 211 -6.85 2.36 15.28
CA ARG A 211 -6.39 1.43 16.33
C ARG A 211 -7.21 1.52 17.60
N THR A 212 -7.67 2.71 18.01
CA THR A 212 -8.59 2.82 19.14
C THR A 212 -9.99 2.29 18.78
N ALA A 213 -10.45 2.52 17.54
CA ALA A 213 -11.76 2.05 17.07
C ALA A 213 -11.86 0.52 17.10
N VAL A 214 -10.78 -0.18 16.70
CA VAL A 214 -10.77 -1.65 16.63
C VAL A 214 -11.04 -2.30 17.99
N VAL A 215 -10.52 -1.71 19.08
CA VAL A 215 -10.73 -2.22 20.44
C VAL A 215 -12.22 -2.25 20.79
N TYR A 216 -12.93 -1.17 20.46
CA TYR A 216 -14.35 -1.05 20.73
C TYR A 216 -15.20 -1.90 19.79
N ALA A 217 -14.85 -1.94 18.51
CA ALA A 217 -15.54 -2.78 17.53
C ALA A 217 -15.40 -4.27 17.87
N GLU A 218 -14.20 -4.76 18.21
CA GLU A 218 -13.99 -6.15 18.63
C GLU A 218 -14.77 -6.51 19.90
N LYS A 219 -14.78 -5.61 20.89
CA LYS A 219 -15.57 -5.81 22.11
C LYS A 219 -17.07 -5.89 21.81
N ALA A 220 -17.57 -5.04 20.91
CA ALA A 220 -18.97 -5.04 20.48
C ALA A 220 -19.33 -6.31 19.69
N VAL A 221 -18.42 -6.81 18.84
CA VAL A 221 -18.60 -8.08 18.12
C VAL A 221 -18.71 -9.25 19.10
N LEU A 222 -17.83 -9.31 20.10
CA LEU A 222 -17.88 -10.35 21.15
C LEU A 222 -19.17 -10.28 21.98
N SER A 223 -19.78 -9.11 22.07
CA SER A 223 -21.04 -8.88 22.79
C SER A 223 -22.28 -9.15 21.92
N GLY A 224 -22.11 -9.46 20.63
CA GLY A 224 -23.20 -9.78 19.70
C GLY A 224 -24.00 -8.58 19.23
N GLU A 225 -23.42 -7.37 19.25
CA GLU A 225 -24.10 -6.17 18.75
C GLU A 225 -24.28 -6.21 17.22
N GLU A 226 -25.51 -5.93 16.76
CA GLU A 226 -25.91 -6.03 15.34
C GLU A 226 -25.00 -5.22 14.39
N SER A 227 -24.57 -4.03 14.80
CA SER A 227 -23.74 -3.12 14.00
C SER A 227 -22.25 -3.40 14.07
N ALA A 228 -21.80 -4.24 15.01
CA ALA A 228 -20.39 -4.31 15.37
C ALA A 228 -19.52 -4.83 14.23
N GLN A 229 -19.97 -5.88 13.54
CA GLN A 229 -19.21 -6.44 12.40
C GLN A 229 -19.06 -5.42 11.26
N VAL A 230 -20.12 -4.65 10.97
CA VAL A 230 -20.08 -3.60 9.94
C VAL A 230 -19.04 -2.53 10.29
N SER A 231 -19.00 -2.11 11.56
CA SER A 231 -18.00 -1.13 12.02
C SER A 231 -16.57 -1.69 11.98
N LEU A 232 -16.38 -2.96 12.34
CA LEU A 232 -15.08 -3.63 12.32
C LEU A 232 -14.54 -3.76 10.89
N ASP A 233 -15.38 -4.22 9.97
CA ASP A 233 -15.02 -4.33 8.55
C ASP A 233 -14.68 -2.96 7.96
N ALA A 234 -15.45 -1.92 8.30
CA ALA A 234 -15.16 -0.55 7.89
C ALA A 234 -13.81 -0.05 8.41
N ILE A 235 -13.47 -0.33 9.68
CA ILE A 235 -12.16 0.02 10.26
C ILE A 235 -11.03 -0.66 9.51
N HIS A 236 -11.14 -1.95 9.19
CA HIS A 236 -10.09 -2.68 8.48
C HIS A 236 -9.88 -2.14 7.05
N ILE A 237 -10.95 -1.90 6.30
CA ILE A 237 -10.88 -1.34 4.95
C ILE A 237 -10.32 0.09 4.99
N ALA A 238 -10.81 0.93 5.91
CA ALA A 238 -10.35 2.31 6.05
C ALA A 238 -8.87 2.38 6.45
N ALA A 239 -8.41 1.51 7.37
CA ALA A 239 -7.00 1.39 7.72
C ALA A 239 -6.16 0.93 6.53
N ALA A 240 -6.61 -0.07 5.77
CA ALA A 240 -5.89 -0.55 4.58
C ALA A 240 -5.74 0.53 3.50
N THR A 241 -6.80 1.28 3.21
CA THR A 241 -6.73 2.40 2.25
C THR A 241 -5.82 3.53 2.75
N LEU A 242 -5.70 3.74 4.07
CA LEU A 242 -4.73 4.65 4.66
C LEU A 242 -3.30 4.16 4.43
N PHE A 243 -3.03 2.85 4.56
CA PHE A 243 -1.73 2.27 4.24
C PHE A 243 -1.39 2.38 2.74
N ASN A 244 -2.37 2.21 1.84
CA ASN A 244 -2.17 2.48 0.41
C ASN A 244 -1.81 3.95 0.14
N LYS A 245 -2.53 4.89 0.78
CA LYS A 245 -2.22 6.33 0.70
C LYS A 245 -0.79 6.64 1.17
N ALA A 246 -0.36 5.94 2.20
CA ALA A 246 0.97 6.02 2.80
C ALA A 246 2.09 5.32 2.01
N ASP A 247 1.78 4.72 0.85
CA ASP A 247 2.74 3.94 0.06
C ASP A 247 3.25 2.68 0.78
N LEU A 248 2.43 2.10 1.66
CA LEU A 248 2.69 0.87 2.41
C LEU A 248 1.72 -0.26 2.02
N PRO A 249 1.69 -0.67 0.73
CA PRO A 249 0.71 -1.63 0.25
C PRO A 249 0.84 -3.02 0.89
N GLY A 250 2.03 -3.41 1.38
CA GLY A 250 2.22 -4.67 2.08
C GLY A 250 1.38 -4.78 3.36
N SER A 251 1.35 -3.71 4.16
CA SER A 251 0.54 -3.64 5.38
C SER A 251 -0.96 -3.58 5.05
N ALA A 252 -1.34 -2.89 3.97
CA ALA A 252 -2.73 -2.88 3.49
C ALA A 252 -3.21 -4.29 3.10
N MET A 253 -2.42 -5.01 2.29
CA MET A 253 -2.71 -6.39 1.90
C MET A 253 -2.83 -7.30 3.12
N ALA A 254 -1.90 -7.20 4.08
CA ALA A 254 -1.90 -8.05 5.27
C ALA A 254 -3.20 -7.91 6.11
N ILE A 255 -3.70 -6.67 6.27
CA ILE A 255 -4.97 -6.42 6.96
C ILE A 255 -6.15 -7.03 6.18
N LEU A 256 -6.20 -6.76 4.87
CA LEU A 256 -7.31 -7.16 4.02
C LEU A 256 -7.38 -8.68 3.84
N GLU A 257 -6.25 -9.32 3.57
CA GLU A 257 -6.16 -10.79 3.49
C GLU A 257 -6.53 -11.41 4.82
N HIS A 258 -6.02 -10.92 5.96
CA HIS A 258 -6.42 -11.48 7.24
C HIS A 258 -7.92 -11.35 7.53
N SER A 259 -8.51 -10.19 7.20
CA SER A 259 -9.88 -9.87 7.58
C SER A 259 -10.94 -10.39 6.58
N PHE A 260 -10.54 -10.64 5.34
CA PHE A 260 -11.44 -10.96 4.22
C PHE A 260 -11.00 -12.17 3.37
N ALA A 261 -9.98 -12.95 3.78
CA ALA A 261 -9.52 -14.14 3.01
C ALA A 261 -10.50 -15.31 3.00
N GLU A 262 -11.48 -15.36 3.92
CA GLU A 262 -12.54 -16.37 3.82
C GLU A 262 -13.56 -15.92 2.77
N ASP A 263 -13.86 -16.80 1.81
CA ASP A 263 -14.95 -16.70 0.82
C ASP A 263 -16.33 -16.75 1.50
N ASP A 264 -16.50 -15.97 2.56
CA ASP A 264 -17.75 -15.86 3.32
C ASP A 264 -18.59 -14.72 2.74
N ALA A 265 -18.83 -14.82 1.43
CA ALA A 265 -19.69 -13.91 0.67
C ALA A 265 -21.15 -13.92 1.18
N THR A 266 -21.49 -14.82 2.12
CA THR A 266 -22.81 -15.00 2.70
C THR A 266 -22.99 -14.27 4.04
N THR A 267 -21.92 -13.88 4.74
CA THR A 267 -22.01 -13.18 6.04
C THR A 267 -21.81 -11.66 5.95
N ARG A 268 -21.11 -11.18 4.92
CA ARG A 268 -20.85 -9.75 4.72
C ARG A 268 -21.73 -9.16 3.62
N SER A 269 -22.05 -7.88 3.73
CA SER A 269 -22.81 -7.24 2.68
C SER A 269 -21.99 -7.10 1.38
N PRO A 270 -22.63 -7.22 0.20
CA PRO A 270 -21.91 -7.14 -1.07
C PRO A 270 -21.07 -5.87 -1.23
N CYS A 271 -21.53 -4.75 -0.65
CA CYS A 271 -20.78 -3.49 -0.70
C CYS A 271 -19.44 -3.59 0.04
N VAL A 272 -19.45 -4.10 1.28
CA VAL A 272 -18.25 -4.22 2.11
C VAL A 272 -17.23 -5.14 1.44
N PHE A 273 -17.69 -6.29 0.94
CA PHE A 273 -16.84 -7.23 0.23
C PHE A 273 -16.20 -6.59 -1.01
N LEU A 274 -16.98 -5.92 -1.87
CA LEU A 274 -16.45 -5.26 -3.06
C LEU A 274 -15.48 -4.13 -2.72
N LYS A 275 -15.69 -3.40 -1.63
CA LYS A 275 -14.75 -2.37 -1.15
C LYS A 275 -13.44 -2.96 -0.67
N ALA A 276 -13.48 -4.08 0.06
CA ALA A 276 -12.27 -4.80 0.46
C ALA A 276 -11.49 -5.30 -0.75
N GLN A 277 -12.16 -5.88 -1.75
CA GLN A 277 -11.52 -6.35 -2.98
C GLN A 277 -10.92 -5.20 -3.81
N ALA A 278 -11.60 -4.06 -3.91
CA ALA A 278 -11.07 -2.88 -4.59
C ALA A 278 -9.79 -2.37 -3.89
N ALA A 279 -9.82 -2.21 -2.56
CA ALA A 279 -8.66 -1.76 -1.80
C ALA A 279 -7.49 -2.76 -1.88
N LEU A 280 -7.77 -4.06 -1.97
CA LEU A 280 -6.77 -5.10 -2.16
C LEU A 280 -6.15 -5.03 -3.56
N ALA A 281 -6.95 -4.81 -4.60
CA ALA A 281 -6.47 -4.61 -5.96
C ALA A 281 -5.58 -3.37 -6.08
N ASP A 282 -5.96 -2.26 -5.43
CA ASP A 282 -5.14 -1.05 -5.35
C ASP A 282 -3.79 -1.33 -4.68
N ALA A 283 -3.79 -2.05 -3.55
CA ALA A 283 -2.57 -2.42 -2.84
C ALA A 283 -1.68 -3.32 -3.69
N ALA A 284 -2.26 -4.32 -4.36
CA ALA A 284 -1.53 -5.22 -5.25
C ALA A 284 -0.88 -4.46 -6.42
N TYR A 285 -1.60 -3.50 -7.01
CA TYR A 285 -1.05 -2.63 -8.05
C TYR A 285 0.12 -1.79 -7.53
N LEU A 286 -0.05 -1.09 -6.40
CA LEU A 286 1.00 -0.25 -5.80
C LEU A 286 2.26 -1.06 -5.48
N LYS A 287 2.11 -2.31 -5.02
CA LYS A 287 3.22 -3.22 -4.73
C LYS A 287 3.92 -3.68 -6.02
N LEU A 288 3.16 -4.04 -7.05
CA LEU A 288 3.72 -4.44 -8.34
C LEU A 288 4.48 -3.30 -9.01
N ASP A 289 3.90 -2.10 -9.02
CA ASP A 289 4.51 -0.88 -9.57
C ASP A 289 5.82 -0.53 -8.86
N ALA A 290 5.84 -0.60 -7.52
CA ALA A 290 7.08 -0.41 -6.74
C ALA A 290 8.15 -1.47 -7.07
N SER A 291 7.73 -2.74 -7.26
CA SER A 291 8.65 -3.82 -7.63
C SER A 291 9.23 -3.62 -9.03
N LYS A 292 8.42 -3.12 -9.98
CA LYS A 292 8.89 -2.76 -11.33
C LYS A 292 9.90 -1.61 -11.30
N ALA A 293 9.60 -0.55 -10.54
CA ALA A 293 10.50 0.58 -10.38
C ALA A 293 11.87 0.14 -9.81
N GLN A 294 11.84 -0.71 -8.78
CA GLN A 294 13.07 -1.27 -8.21
C GLN A 294 13.84 -2.15 -9.21
N GLY A 295 13.14 -2.96 -10.01
CA GLY A 295 13.78 -3.76 -11.06
C GLY A 295 14.49 -2.90 -12.12
N ILE A 296 13.85 -1.80 -12.55
CA ILE A 296 14.43 -0.84 -13.50
C ILE A 296 15.67 -0.15 -12.89
N GLU A 297 15.61 0.25 -11.62
CA GLU A 297 16.72 0.89 -10.92
C GLU A 297 17.94 -0.04 -10.84
N VAL A 298 17.74 -1.32 -10.50
CA VAL A 298 18.80 -2.33 -10.49
C VAL A 298 19.39 -2.56 -11.89
N GLU A 299 18.56 -2.59 -12.94
CA GLU A 299 19.07 -2.70 -14.31
C GLU A 299 19.86 -1.46 -14.73
N GLN A 300 19.44 -0.27 -14.32
CA GLN A 300 20.16 0.98 -14.59
C GLN A 300 21.52 1.02 -13.88
N GLU A 301 21.60 0.61 -12.62
CA GLU A 301 22.88 0.48 -11.89
C GLU A 301 23.83 -0.51 -12.57
N ASN A 302 23.30 -1.65 -13.03
CA ASN A 302 24.09 -2.63 -13.78
C ASN A 302 24.59 -2.06 -15.11
N LEU A 303 23.76 -1.28 -15.82
CA LEU A 303 24.12 -0.63 -17.07
C LEU A 303 25.23 0.41 -16.85
N ASP A 304 25.11 1.23 -15.81
CA ASP A 304 26.10 2.24 -15.45
C ASP A 304 27.45 1.61 -15.05
N HIS A 305 27.41 0.48 -14.34
CA HIS A 305 28.61 -0.30 -14.03
C HIS A 305 29.28 -0.83 -15.31
N LEU A 306 28.51 -1.41 -16.24
CA LEU A 306 29.01 -1.90 -17.53
C LEU A 306 29.59 -0.78 -18.40
N VAL A 307 28.95 0.38 -18.44
CA VAL A 307 29.44 1.57 -19.16
C VAL A 307 30.76 2.06 -18.55
N SER A 308 30.84 2.13 -17.22
CA SER A 308 32.06 2.52 -16.49
C SER A 308 33.22 1.56 -16.75
N GLU A 309 32.97 0.25 -16.72
CA GLU A 309 33.98 -0.77 -17.08
C GLU A 309 34.44 -0.63 -18.54
N LYS A 310 33.53 -0.36 -19.47
CA LYS A 310 33.86 -0.18 -20.89
C LYS A 310 34.68 1.09 -21.13
N LEU A 311 34.35 2.19 -20.46
CA LEU A 311 35.14 3.43 -20.52
C LEU A 311 36.54 3.20 -19.96
N ARG A 312 36.65 2.54 -18.81
CA ARG A 312 37.95 2.20 -18.20
C ARG A 312 38.78 1.25 -19.07
N PHE A 313 38.14 0.30 -19.75
CA PHE A 313 38.80 -0.57 -20.72
C PHE A 313 39.32 0.23 -21.92
N ASN A 314 38.51 1.14 -22.46
CA ASN A 314 38.91 2.02 -23.56
C ASN A 314 40.03 2.99 -23.16
N ASP A 315 40.06 3.49 -21.93
CA ASP A 315 41.16 4.34 -21.45
C ASP A 315 42.48 3.57 -21.31
N ILE A 316 42.41 2.28 -20.95
CA ILE A 316 43.62 1.45 -20.75
C ILE A 316 44.14 0.85 -22.08
N TYR A 317 43.23 0.47 -22.99
CA TYR A 317 43.57 -0.29 -24.19
C TYR A 317 43.25 0.43 -25.50
N GLY A 318 42.41 1.47 -25.49
CA GLY A 318 42.08 2.27 -26.67
C GLY A 318 43.29 3.01 -27.23
N ASP A 319 44.20 3.46 -26.36
CA ASP A 319 45.46 4.08 -26.77
C ASP A 319 46.44 3.09 -27.41
N GLN A 320 46.32 1.79 -27.15
CA GLN A 320 47.18 0.79 -27.78
C GLN A 320 46.82 0.56 -29.26
N VAL A 321 45.56 0.79 -29.66
CA VAL A 321 45.12 0.62 -31.07
C VAL A 321 45.61 1.77 -31.95
N ASN A 322 45.83 2.97 -31.39
CA ASN A 322 46.41 4.09 -32.13
C ASN A 322 47.93 4.00 -32.32
N ILE A 323 48.63 3.14 -31.57
CA ILE A 323 50.07 2.93 -31.71
C ILE A 323 50.39 1.93 -32.84
N PHE A 324 49.45 1.07 -33.23
CA PHE A 324 49.65 0.10 -34.34
C PHE A 324 49.25 0.63 -35.72
N ASN A 325 48.74 1.87 -35.82
CA ASN A 325 48.31 2.49 -37.09
C ASN A 325 49.16 3.73 -37.50
N ASN A 326 50.33 3.94 -36.89
CA ASN A 326 51.35 4.89 -37.36
C ASN A 326 52.64 4.16 -37.75
#